data_AF-A0A7C3HNQ6-F1
#
_entry.id   AF-A0A7C3HNQ6-F1
#
_cell.length_a   1.000
_cell.length_b   1.000
_cell.length_c   1.000
_cell.angle_alpha   90.00
_cell.angle_beta   90.00
_cell.angle_gamma   90.00
#
_symmetry.space_group_name_H-M   'P 1'
#
loop_
_entity.id
_entity.type
_entity.pdbx_description
1 polymer ?
#
loop_
_entity_poly.entity_id
_entity_poly.type
_entity_poly.pdbx_seq_one_letter_code
_entity_poly.pdbx_strand_id
1 'polypeptide(L)'
;MALRLQYIGYHGKVRMKRLFIIAAAVALSAFAQTKTETPLDRYVHAPDPAFQWKLVNTIPGNGVTTFVLEMVSQNWLTPDEVDRTEWRHHLTVVRPDRVESDVALLLIGGGRNGSAPPKEADPIAAIIARRTRTVTAELRQVPNQPLSFFGESRQRTEDAIIAYTWKRYLETGDERWPARLPMTKAAVRAMDAVQQFIASEAGGGAKIARWV
;
A
#
# COMPACT_ATOMS: atom_id res chain seq x y z
N MET A 1 15.38 85.44 38.85
CA MET A 1 15.54 84.47 39.96
C MET A 1 15.58 83.08 39.32
N ALA A 2 16.75 82.44 39.40
CA ALA A 2 17.06 81.21 38.67
C ALA A 2 16.31 80.00 39.25
N LEU A 3 15.88 79.07 38.39
CA LEU A 3 15.90 77.65 38.73
C LEU A 3 15.81 76.79 37.45
N ARG A 4 16.93 76.12 37.16
CA ARG A 4 17.02 74.98 36.25
C ARG A 4 16.14 73.85 36.79
N LEU A 5 15.38 73.19 35.93
CA LEU A 5 14.93 71.82 36.14
C LEU A 5 15.48 70.94 35.02
N GLN A 6 16.39 70.05 35.41
CA GLN A 6 16.82 68.91 34.63
C GLN A 6 15.64 67.94 34.51
N TYR A 7 15.29 67.54 33.28
CA TYR A 7 14.43 66.37 33.07
C TYR A 7 15.27 65.20 32.59
N ILE A 8 15.33 64.19 33.46
CA ILE A 8 15.96 62.88 33.28
C ILE A 8 15.11 62.08 32.29
N GLY A 9 15.77 61.42 31.34
CA GLY A 9 15.13 60.59 30.32
C GLY A 9 14.56 59.28 30.87
N TYR A 10 13.46 58.83 30.27
CA TYR A 10 13.03 57.43 30.34
C TYR A 10 12.71 56.93 28.92
N HIS A 11 13.60 56.10 28.39
CA HIS A 11 13.43 55.41 27.11
C HIS A 11 12.37 54.31 27.23
N GLY A 12 11.15 54.56 26.74
CA GLY A 12 10.12 53.53 26.56
C GLY A 12 10.34 52.69 25.30
N LYS A 13 11.27 51.72 25.32
CA LYS A 13 11.38 50.67 24.28
C LYS A 13 10.29 49.61 24.46
N VAL A 14 9.02 49.95 24.28
CA VAL A 14 7.94 48.94 24.32
C VAL A 14 6.85 49.24 23.29
N ARG A 15 7.08 48.97 21.99
CA ARG A 15 6.00 48.76 21.01
C ARG A 15 6.44 48.28 19.61
N MET A 16 7.29 47.26 19.51
CA MET A 16 7.56 46.63 18.19
C MET A 16 7.67 45.10 18.23
N LYS A 17 8.19 44.52 19.32
CA LYS A 17 8.37 43.06 19.43
C LYS A 17 7.07 42.25 19.49
N ARG A 18 5.95 42.84 19.96
CA ARG A 18 4.67 42.11 20.08
C ARG A 18 3.93 41.97 18.74
N LEU A 19 4.18 42.85 17.77
CA LEU A 19 3.49 42.81 16.47
C LEU A 19 4.09 41.73 15.54
N PHE A 20 5.40 41.49 15.61
CA PHE A 20 6.06 40.44 14.82
C PHE A 20 5.73 39.00 15.28
N ILE A 21 5.44 38.80 16.57
CA ILE A 21 5.10 37.47 17.10
C ILE A 21 3.70 37.02 16.64
N ILE A 22 2.76 37.95 16.48
CA ILE A 22 1.40 37.63 16.03
C ILE A 22 1.36 37.29 14.54
N ALA A 23 2.15 37.99 13.70
CA ALA A 23 2.23 37.68 12.27
C ALA A 23 2.91 36.32 11.97
N ALA A 24 3.92 35.93 12.77
CA ALA A 24 4.56 34.62 12.64
C ALA A 24 3.64 33.47 13.09
N ALA A 25 2.81 33.67 14.11
CA ALA A 25 1.87 32.66 14.59
C ALA A 25 0.75 32.37 13.57
N VAL A 26 0.22 33.40 12.89
CA VAL A 26 -0.82 33.23 11.86
C VAL A 26 -0.25 32.57 10.60
N ALA A 27 1.01 32.84 10.24
CA ALA A 27 1.67 32.17 9.12
C ALA A 27 1.92 30.68 9.40
N LEU A 28 2.30 30.27 10.62
CA LEU A 28 2.50 28.85 10.94
C LEU A 28 1.20 28.04 10.95
N SER A 29 0.05 28.65 11.29
CA SER A 29 -1.25 27.96 11.27
C SER A 29 -1.79 27.71 9.85
N ALA A 30 -1.36 28.49 8.86
CA ALA A 30 -1.80 28.33 7.47
C ALA A 30 -1.09 27.18 6.72
N PHE A 31 0.04 26.68 7.25
CA PHE A 31 0.80 25.59 6.63
C PHE A 31 0.59 24.22 7.29
N ALA A 32 -0.14 24.15 8.41
CA ALA A 32 -0.49 22.90 9.06
C ALA A 32 -1.81 22.34 8.49
N GLN A 33 -1.88 22.16 7.18
CA GLN A 33 -2.97 21.35 6.61
C GLN A 33 -2.63 19.88 6.90
N THR A 34 -3.05 19.38 8.06
CA THR A 34 -2.97 17.95 8.36
C THR A 34 -3.79 17.23 7.31
N LYS A 35 -3.13 16.42 6.47
CA LYS A 35 -3.81 15.59 5.48
C LYS A 35 -4.81 14.70 6.25
N THR A 36 -6.11 14.95 6.08
CA THR A 36 -7.14 14.14 6.75
C THR A 36 -7.02 12.71 6.26
N GLU A 37 -6.69 11.80 7.17
CA GLU A 37 -6.55 10.38 6.86
C GLU A 37 -7.90 9.78 6.46
N THR A 38 -7.97 9.17 5.27
CA THR A 38 -9.18 8.51 4.79
C THR A 38 -9.37 7.13 5.44
N PRO A 39 -10.57 6.52 5.40
CA PRO A 39 -10.75 5.12 5.81
C PRO A 39 -9.81 4.15 5.08
N LEU A 40 -9.52 4.43 3.80
CA LEU A 40 -8.59 3.63 3.01
C LEU A 40 -7.16 3.74 3.55
N ASP A 41 -6.69 4.97 3.83
CA ASP A 41 -5.36 5.19 4.40
C ASP A 41 -5.21 4.43 5.73
N ARG A 42 -6.18 4.59 6.64
CA ARG A 42 -6.21 3.87 7.93
C ARG A 42 -6.13 2.36 7.75
N TYR A 43 -6.96 1.82 6.84
CA TYR A 43 -7.05 0.38 6.64
C TYR A 43 -5.76 -0.23 6.08
N VAL A 44 -5.20 0.41 5.04
CA VAL A 44 -3.99 -0.06 4.36
C VAL A 44 -2.78 0.03 5.29
N HIS A 45 -2.66 1.13 6.05
CA HIS A 45 -1.54 1.36 6.97
C HIS A 45 -1.65 0.58 8.28
N ALA A 46 -2.84 0.11 8.66
CA ALA A 46 -2.99 -0.74 9.84
C ALA A 46 -2.07 -1.98 9.73
N PRO A 47 -1.22 -2.25 10.74
CA PRO A 47 -0.36 -3.41 10.74
C PRO A 47 -1.20 -4.69 10.76
N ASP A 48 -0.71 -5.73 10.09
CA ASP A 48 -1.30 -7.06 10.16
C ASP A 48 -0.17 -8.08 10.37
N PRO A 49 -0.12 -8.79 11.50
CA PRO A 49 0.93 -9.75 11.78
C PRO A 49 0.90 -10.98 10.85
N ALA A 50 -0.17 -11.19 10.09
CA ALA A 50 -0.25 -12.27 9.10
C ALA A 50 0.57 -11.99 7.84
N PHE A 51 0.96 -10.73 7.57
CA PHE A 51 1.74 -10.40 6.38
C PHE A 51 3.08 -11.14 6.38
N GLN A 52 3.28 -11.98 5.37
CA GLN A 52 4.50 -12.74 5.15
C GLN A 52 4.58 -13.16 3.69
N TRP A 53 5.79 -13.46 3.22
CA TRP A 53 5.99 -14.01 1.89
C TRP A 53 7.17 -14.99 1.89
N LYS A 54 7.18 -15.90 0.92
CA LYS A 54 8.29 -16.82 0.68
C LYS A 54 8.50 -17.04 -0.82
N LEU A 55 9.75 -17.15 -1.24
CA LEU A 55 10.11 -17.61 -2.59
C LEU A 55 9.80 -19.10 -2.71
N VAL A 56 9.01 -19.48 -3.72
CA VAL A 56 8.66 -20.88 -3.98
C VAL A 56 9.20 -21.42 -5.30
N ASN A 57 9.52 -20.54 -6.25
CA ASN A 57 10.12 -20.97 -7.51
C ASN A 57 10.97 -19.87 -8.15
N THR A 58 12.02 -20.27 -8.87
CA THR A 58 12.84 -19.40 -9.71
C THR A 58 12.92 -20.01 -11.11
N ILE A 59 12.53 -19.23 -12.11
CA ILE A 59 12.40 -19.66 -13.50
C ILE A 59 13.32 -18.76 -14.35
N PRO A 60 14.45 -19.30 -14.84
CA PRO A 60 15.30 -18.59 -15.79
C PRO A 60 14.56 -18.29 -17.09
N GLY A 61 14.83 -17.12 -17.68
CA GLY A 61 14.27 -16.71 -18.95
C GLY A 61 15.31 -15.97 -19.80
N ASN A 62 14.94 -15.65 -21.04
CA ASN A 62 15.84 -14.92 -21.95
C ASN A 62 15.83 -13.41 -21.63
N GLY A 63 16.90 -12.92 -21.00
CA GLY A 63 17.09 -11.52 -20.60
C GLY A 63 16.37 -11.11 -19.32
N VAL A 64 15.69 -12.06 -18.67
CA VAL A 64 14.91 -11.87 -17.45
C VAL A 64 14.97 -13.14 -16.60
N THR A 65 14.82 -13.00 -15.28
CA THR A 65 14.54 -14.09 -14.35
C THR A 65 13.18 -13.86 -13.71
N THR A 66 12.38 -14.91 -13.62
CA THR A 66 11.06 -14.88 -12.98
C THR A 66 11.13 -15.57 -11.63
N PHE A 67 10.56 -14.94 -10.61
CA PHE A 67 10.45 -15.45 -9.27
C PHE A 67 8.98 -15.59 -8.90
N VAL A 68 8.59 -16.72 -8.32
CA VAL A 68 7.22 -16.93 -7.83
C VAL A 68 7.27 -16.91 -6.33
N LEU A 69 6.52 -15.98 -5.73
CA LEU A 69 6.36 -15.83 -4.30
C LEU A 69 4.95 -16.30 -3.89
N GLU A 70 4.88 -17.04 -2.79
CA GLU A 70 3.62 -17.16 -2.05
C GLU A 70 3.57 -16.05 -1.00
N MET A 71 2.49 -15.28 -0.99
CA MET A 71 2.31 -14.14 -0.08
C MET A 71 0.99 -14.26 0.69
N VAL A 72 1.03 -14.03 2.00
CA VAL A 72 -0.15 -13.72 2.80
C VAL A 72 -0.21 -12.20 2.95
N SER A 73 -1.32 -11.57 2.59
CA SER A 73 -1.46 -10.10 2.68
C SER A 73 -1.98 -9.63 4.04
N GLN A 74 -2.99 -10.31 4.56
CA GLN A 74 -3.71 -9.95 5.78
C GLN A 74 -4.68 -11.05 6.24
N ASN A 75 -5.28 -10.84 7.41
CA ASN A 75 -6.59 -11.40 7.75
C ASN A 75 -7.69 -10.37 7.49
N TRP A 76 -8.80 -10.81 6.90
CA TRP A 76 -9.96 -9.97 6.66
C TRP A 76 -11.24 -10.62 7.16
N LEU A 77 -12.06 -9.82 7.87
CA LEU A 77 -13.25 -10.26 8.61
C LEU A 77 -12.95 -11.35 9.66
N THR A 78 -13.98 -11.81 10.37
CA THR A 78 -13.86 -12.88 11.35
C THR A 78 -14.33 -14.23 10.79
N PRO A 79 -13.95 -15.36 11.43
CA PRO A 79 -14.47 -16.68 11.05
C PRO A 79 -16.01 -16.82 11.16
N ASP A 80 -16.65 -15.97 11.96
CA ASP A 80 -18.12 -15.93 12.08
C ASP A 80 -18.79 -15.15 10.93
N GLU A 81 -17.99 -14.45 10.12
CA GLU A 81 -18.46 -13.62 9.00
C GLU A 81 -18.15 -14.26 7.64
N VAL A 82 -17.01 -14.95 7.52
CA VAL A 82 -16.52 -15.53 6.26
C VAL A 82 -15.73 -16.82 6.51
N ASP A 83 -15.81 -17.76 5.56
CA ASP A 83 -15.16 -19.07 5.62
C ASP A 83 -13.62 -19.04 5.59
N ARG A 84 -13.02 -18.01 5.00
CA ARG A 84 -11.58 -17.80 4.97
C ARG A 84 -11.23 -16.35 5.27
N THR A 85 -10.58 -16.13 6.41
CA THR A 85 -10.07 -14.81 6.81
C THR A 85 -8.70 -14.51 6.21
N GLU A 86 -7.79 -15.49 6.18
CA GLU A 86 -6.42 -15.30 5.73
C GLU A 86 -6.35 -15.23 4.20
N TRP A 87 -5.80 -14.13 3.67
CA TRP A 87 -5.71 -13.88 2.24
C TRP A 87 -4.36 -14.29 1.66
N ARG A 88 -4.35 -15.33 0.84
CA ARG A 88 -3.16 -15.92 0.19
C ARG A 88 -3.09 -15.63 -1.30
N HIS A 89 -1.91 -15.31 -1.81
CA HIS A 89 -1.69 -14.85 -3.18
C HIS A 89 -0.47 -15.52 -3.81
N HIS A 90 -0.57 -15.77 -5.11
CA HIS A 90 0.58 -15.97 -6.00
C HIS A 90 1.03 -14.60 -6.50
N LEU A 91 2.31 -14.28 -6.25
CA LEU A 91 2.96 -13.07 -6.69
C LEU A 91 4.15 -13.42 -7.57
N THR A 92 4.06 -13.11 -8.85
CA THR A 92 5.14 -13.35 -9.81
C THR A 92 5.95 -12.07 -9.97
N VAL A 93 7.27 -12.13 -9.80
CA VAL A 93 8.20 -11.02 -9.96
C VAL A 93 9.13 -11.31 -11.12
N VAL A 94 9.15 -10.44 -12.13
CA VAL A 94 10.05 -10.55 -13.27
C VAL A 94 11.13 -9.48 -13.17
N ARG A 95 12.38 -9.93 -13.04
CA ARG A 95 13.57 -9.10 -12.94
C ARG A 95 14.36 -9.20 -14.25
N PRO A 96 14.64 -8.10 -14.95
CA PRO A 96 15.58 -8.10 -16.07
C PRO A 96 17.00 -8.35 -15.57
N ASP A 97 17.89 -8.86 -16.43
CA ASP A 97 19.29 -9.14 -16.05
C ASP A 97 19.97 -7.88 -15.48
N ARG A 98 19.67 -6.73 -16.07
CA ARG A 98 20.06 -5.40 -15.60
C ARG A 98 18.82 -4.58 -15.26
N VAL A 99 18.75 -4.10 -14.02
CA VAL A 99 17.73 -3.15 -13.56
C VAL A 99 18.28 -1.73 -13.71
N GLU A 100 17.63 -0.88 -14.50
CA GLU A 100 18.07 0.50 -14.81
C GLU A 100 17.22 1.58 -14.14
N SER A 101 16.17 1.21 -13.41
CA SER A 101 15.25 2.13 -12.74
C SER A 101 14.79 1.59 -11.39
N ASP A 102 14.47 2.50 -10.47
CA ASP A 102 13.81 2.20 -9.19
C ASP A 102 12.28 2.21 -9.29
N VAL A 103 11.73 2.39 -10.50
CA VAL A 103 10.30 2.25 -10.81
C VAL A 103 10.00 0.79 -11.13
N ALA A 104 8.95 0.25 -10.55
CA ALA A 104 8.39 -1.05 -10.91
C ALA A 104 6.93 -0.93 -11.38
N LEU A 105 6.46 -1.91 -12.16
CA LEU A 105 5.07 -2.02 -12.58
C LEU A 105 4.39 -3.15 -11.78
N LEU A 106 3.21 -2.87 -11.21
CA LEU A 106 2.36 -3.91 -10.62
C LEU A 106 1.12 -4.16 -11.50
N LEU A 107 0.98 -5.39 -11.99
CA LEU A 107 -0.19 -5.87 -12.69
C LEU A 107 -1.09 -6.65 -11.72
N ILE A 108 -2.39 -6.35 -11.73
CA ILE A 108 -3.39 -7.15 -11.00
C ILE A 108 -3.94 -8.20 -11.96
N GLY A 109 -3.54 -9.44 -11.75
CA GLY A 109 -3.97 -10.61 -12.51
C GLY A 109 -5.21 -11.28 -11.89
N GLY A 110 -5.87 -12.11 -12.69
CA GLY A 110 -6.96 -12.95 -12.23
C GLY A 110 -6.49 -14.15 -11.41
N GLY A 111 -7.43 -14.93 -10.89
CA GLY A 111 -7.14 -16.19 -10.22
C GLY A 111 -8.14 -16.52 -9.13
N ARG A 112 -7.90 -17.63 -8.45
CA ARG A 112 -8.67 -18.06 -7.29
C ARG A 112 -7.79 -18.91 -6.38
N ASN A 113 -8.14 -18.96 -5.11
CA ASN A 113 -7.52 -19.92 -4.19
C ASN A 113 -7.81 -21.35 -4.60
N GLY A 114 -6.86 -22.22 -4.28
CA GLY A 114 -6.84 -23.62 -4.71
C GLY A 114 -6.23 -23.82 -6.11
N SER A 115 -5.89 -22.77 -6.86
CA SER A 115 -5.14 -22.93 -8.10
C SER A 115 -3.66 -23.19 -7.85
N ALA A 116 -3.03 -24.00 -8.70
CA ALA A 116 -1.59 -24.19 -8.69
C ALA A 116 -0.85 -22.85 -8.90
N PRO A 117 0.38 -22.71 -8.35
CA PRO A 117 1.23 -21.56 -8.63
C PRO A 117 1.51 -21.40 -10.14
N PRO A 118 1.72 -20.17 -10.63
CA PRO A 118 2.20 -19.93 -11.99
C PRO A 118 3.50 -20.69 -12.26
N LYS A 119 3.61 -21.29 -13.45
CA LYS A 119 4.81 -22.01 -13.90
C LYS A 119 5.71 -21.16 -14.80
N GLU A 120 5.22 -20.00 -15.20
CA GLU A 120 5.88 -19.04 -16.08
C GLU A 120 5.37 -17.64 -15.74
N ALA A 121 6.11 -16.61 -16.17
CA ALA A 121 5.64 -15.24 -16.09
C ALA A 121 4.51 -14.97 -17.08
N ASP A 122 3.65 -14.01 -16.74
CA ASP A 122 2.79 -13.39 -17.74
C ASP A 122 3.65 -12.83 -18.90
N PRO A 123 3.33 -13.15 -20.16
CA PRO A 123 4.14 -12.73 -21.31
C PRO A 123 4.26 -11.22 -21.45
N ILE A 124 3.22 -10.45 -21.07
CA ILE A 124 3.23 -8.99 -21.13
C ILE A 124 4.19 -8.46 -20.06
N ALA A 125 4.11 -8.97 -18.83
CA ALA A 125 5.04 -8.62 -17.75
C ALA A 125 6.50 -8.86 -18.17
N ALA A 126 6.81 -10.04 -18.71
CA ALA A 126 8.15 -10.39 -19.16
C ALA A 126 8.66 -9.50 -20.30
N ILE A 127 7.81 -9.18 -21.28
CA ILE A 127 8.16 -8.27 -22.39
C ILE A 127 8.44 -6.86 -21.87
N ILE A 128 7.60 -6.35 -20.97
CA ILE A 128 7.78 -5.01 -20.37
C ILE A 128 9.09 -4.98 -19.59
N ALA A 129 9.31 -5.93 -18.67
CA ALA A 129 10.51 -5.99 -17.86
C ALA A 129 11.79 -5.98 -18.72
N ARG A 130 11.82 -6.83 -19.76
CA ARG A 130 12.97 -6.92 -20.67
C ARG A 130 13.21 -5.64 -21.47
N ARG A 131 12.15 -5.06 -22.04
CA ARG A 131 12.28 -3.89 -22.93
C ARG A 131 12.60 -2.60 -22.17
N THR A 132 12.06 -2.46 -20.97
CA THR A 132 12.22 -1.25 -20.15
C THR A 132 13.37 -1.36 -19.16
N ARG A 133 13.90 -2.58 -18.93
CA ARG A 133 14.90 -2.88 -17.90
C ARG A 133 14.44 -2.44 -16.51
N THR A 134 13.15 -2.58 -16.24
CA THR A 134 12.54 -2.37 -14.92
C THR A 134 11.97 -3.67 -14.39
N VAL A 135 11.78 -3.75 -13.07
CA VAL A 135 11.07 -4.87 -12.45
C VAL A 135 9.58 -4.76 -12.77
N THR A 136 8.94 -5.88 -13.08
CA THR A 136 7.48 -5.98 -13.17
C THR A 136 7.00 -7.06 -12.22
N ALA A 137 5.80 -6.91 -11.68
CA ALA A 137 5.18 -7.93 -10.86
C ALA A 137 3.72 -8.17 -11.26
N GLU A 138 3.24 -9.39 -11.11
CA GLU A 138 1.84 -9.78 -11.27
C GLU A 138 1.33 -10.31 -9.92
N LEU A 139 0.34 -9.64 -9.34
CA LEU A 139 -0.38 -10.11 -8.17
C LEU A 139 -1.68 -10.80 -8.60
N ARG A 140 -1.86 -12.06 -8.19
CA ARG A 140 -3.06 -12.85 -8.48
C ARG A 140 -3.92 -13.07 -7.23
N GLN A 141 -5.14 -13.57 -7.42
CA GLN A 141 -6.09 -13.93 -6.34
C GLN A 141 -6.55 -12.72 -5.51
N VAL A 142 -6.88 -11.63 -6.19
CA VAL A 142 -7.52 -10.43 -5.62
C VAL A 142 -8.80 -10.15 -6.42
N PRO A 143 -10.01 -10.31 -5.83
CA PRO A 143 -10.27 -10.73 -4.45
C PRO A 143 -9.85 -12.18 -4.17
N ASN A 144 -9.69 -12.50 -2.89
CA ASN A 144 -9.23 -13.82 -2.45
C ASN A 144 -10.37 -14.85 -2.49
N GLN A 145 -10.76 -15.24 -3.70
CA GLN A 145 -11.98 -16.00 -4.01
C GLN A 145 -11.73 -17.50 -4.25
N PRO A 146 -12.78 -18.34 -4.33
CA PRO A 146 -14.14 -18.08 -3.87
C PRO A 146 -14.20 -17.89 -2.35
N LEU A 147 -15.28 -17.27 -1.86
CA LEU A 147 -15.59 -17.10 -0.44
C LEU A 147 -17.05 -17.45 -0.16
N SER A 148 -17.31 -18.06 0.99
CA SER A 148 -18.65 -18.27 1.56
C SER A 148 -18.82 -17.36 2.76
N PHE A 149 -19.87 -16.54 2.77
CA PHE A 149 -20.21 -15.70 3.91
C PHE A 149 -21.19 -16.43 4.82
N PHE A 150 -21.09 -16.18 6.12
CA PHE A 150 -21.92 -16.87 7.11
C PHE A 150 -23.42 -16.68 6.82
N GLY A 151 -24.18 -17.78 6.93
CA GLY A 151 -25.61 -17.82 6.61
C GLY A 151 -25.93 -17.98 5.11
N GLU A 152 -24.94 -18.05 4.22
CA GLU A 152 -25.16 -18.38 2.81
C GLU A 152 -24.71 -19.81 2.49
N SER A 153 -25.50 -20.51 1.65
CA SER A 153 -25.15 -21.83 1.13
C SER A 153 -24.28 -21.77 -0.15
N ARG A 154 -24.03 -20.56 -0.66
CA ARG A 154 -23.34 -20.34 -1.93
C ARG A 154 -21.96 -19.72 -1.72
N GLN A 155 -21.08 -20.01 -2.65
CA GLN A 155 -19.81 -19.29 -2.82
C GLN A 155 -19.98 -18.08 -3.73
N ARG A 156 -19.20 -17.04 -3.47
CA ARG A 156 -19.14 -15.81 -4.26
C ARG A 156 -17.74 -15.63 -4.85
N THR A 157 -17.69 -14.95 -5.99
CA THR A 157 -16.47 -14.59 -6.73
C THR A 157 -16.60 -13.16 -7.24
N GLU A 158 -15.47 -12.48 -7.43
CA GLU A 158 -15.33 -11.20 -8.13
C GLU A 158 -16.37 -10.16 -7.66
N ASP A 159 -17.13 -9.62 -8.60
CA ASP A 159 -18.17 -8.61 -8.37
C ASP A 159 -19.27 -9.09 -7.42
N ALA A 160 -19.52 -10.41 -7.31
CA ALA A 160 -20.50 -10.93 -6.35
C ALA A 160 -20.03 -10.78 -4.89
N ILE A 161 -18.72 -10.82 -4.64
CA ILE A 161 -18.11 -10.49 -3.34
C ILE A 161 -18.21 -8.98 -3.11
N ILE A 162 -17.83 -8.18 -4.11
CA ILE A 162 -17.87 -6.71 -4.01
C ILE A 162 -19.29 -6.21 -3.74
N ALA A 163 -20.28 -6.66 -4.51
CA ALA A 163 -21.67 -6.26 -4.34
C ALA A 163 -22.23 -6.67 -2.95
N TYR A 164 -21.93 -7.88 -2.49
CA TYR A 164 -22.35 -8.35 -1.17
C TYR A 164 -21.77 -7.50 -0.04
N THR A 165 -20.48 -7.24 -0.10
CA THR A 165 -19.79 -6.48 0.95
C THR A 165 -20.24 -5.03 1.00
N TRP A 166 -20.55 -4.40 -0.13
CA TRP A 166 -21.20 -3.09 -0.14
C TRP A 166 -22.60 -3.12 0.46
N LYS A 167 -23.41 -4.15 0.15
CA LYS A 167 -24.72 -4.32 0.80
C LYS A 167 -24.57 -4.38 2.32
N ARG A 168 -23.62 -5.17 2.83
CA ARG A 168 -23.36 -5.28 4.28
C ARG A 168 -22.98 -3.94 4.90
N TYR A 169 -22.08 -3.19 4.26
CA TYR A 169 -21.73 -1.85 4.72
C TYR A 169 -22.93 -0.89 4.77
N LEU A 170 -23.79 -0.91 3.75
CA LEU A 170 -24.99 -0.06 3.71
C LEU A 170 -26.02 -0.45 4.78
N GLU A 171 -26.08 -1.73 5.18
CA GLU A 171 -26.97 -2.22 6.22
C GLU A 171 -26.44 -1.96 7.65
N THR A 172 -25.12 -2.00 7.86
CA THR A 172 -24.52 -2.00 9.20
C THR A 172 -23.73 -0.74 9.52
N GLY A 173 -23.26 -0.01 8.51
CA GLY A 173 -22.31 1.09 8.66
C GLY A 173 -20.87 0.65 8.96
N ASP A 174 -20.58 -0.66 9.01
CA ASP A 174 -19.25 -1.17 9.40
C ASP A 174 -18.27 -1.11 8.22
N GLU A 175 -17.33 -0.16 8.31
CA GLU A 175 -16.34 0.15 7.29
C GLU A 175 -15.38 -1.00 6.97
N ARG A 176 -15.33 -2.09 7.75
CA ARG A 176 -14.49 -3.25 7.46
C ARG A 176 -15.01 -4.10 6.30
N TRP A 177 -16.30 -3.98 5.97
CA TRP A 177 -16.96 -4.84 5.00
C TRP A 177 -16.53 -4.61 3.54
N PRO A 178 -16.44 -3.40 2.97
CA PRO A 178 -16.18 -3.25 1.54
C PRO A 178 -14.90 -3.96 1.08
N ALA A 179 -15.04 -4.99 0.24
CA ALA A 179 -13.91 -5.84 -0.19
C ALA A 179 -12.80 -5.09 -0.92
N ARG A 180 -13.06 -3.87 -1.42
CA ARG A 180 -12.03 -3.03 -2.03
C ARG A 180 -10.91 -2.66 -1.05
N LEU A 181 -11.19 -2.56 0.25
CA LEU A 181 -10.17 -2.29 1.26
C LEU A 181 -9.10 -3.39 1.35
N PRO A 182 -9.44 -4.67 1.62
CA PRO A 182 -8.45 -5.75 1.61
C PRO A 182 -7.85 -5.98 0.22
N MET A 183 -8.58 -5.73 -0.88
CA MET A 183 -7.99 -5.79 -2.23
C MET A 183 -6.86 -4.78 -2.41
N THR A 184 -7.07 -3.52 -2.02
CA THR A 184 -6.02 -2.48 -2.09
C THR A 184 -4.87 -2.78 -1.15
N LYS A 185 -5.15 -3.22 0.08
CA LYS A 185 -4.09 -3.62 1.02
C LYS A 185 -3.27 -4.79 0.50
N ALA A 186 -3.87 -5.76 -0.18
CA ALA A 186 -3.13 -6.85 -0.85
C ALA A 186 -2.18 -6.33 -1.95
N ALA A 187 -2.60 -5.33 -2.74
CA ALA A 187 -1.72 -4.69 -3.72
C ALA A 187 -0.52 -3.98 -3.05
N VAL A 188 -0.75 -3.24 -1.97
CA VAL A 188 0.33 -2.58 -1.21
C VAL A 188 1.28 -3.61 -0.59
N ARG A 189 0.75 -4.70 -0.03
CA ARG A 189 1.57 -5.78 0.53
C ARG A 189 2.38 -6.53 -0.54
N ALA A 190 1.86 -6.64 -1.77
CA ALA A 190 2.65 -7.12 -2.90
C ALA A 190 3.80 -6.16 -3.23
N MET A 191 3.55 -4.85 -3.25
CA MET A 191 4.61 -3.86 -3.43
C MET A 191 5.69 -3.95 -2.35
N ASP A 192 5.31 -4.18 -1.09
CA ASP A 192 6.25 -4.41 0.01
C ASP A 192 7.07 -5.68 -0.18
N ALA A 193 6.41 -6.80 -0.51
CA ALA A 193 7.06 -8.08 -0.73
C ALA A 193 8.08 -8.02 -1.89
N VAL A 194 7.73 -7.36 -3.00
CA VAL A 194 8.66 -7.17 -4.13
C VAL A 194 9.83 -6.27 -3.75
N GLN A 195 9.60 -5.17 -3.04
CA GLN A 195 10.68 -4.30 -2.54
C GLN A 195 11.64 -5.08 -1.65
N GLN A 196 11.12 -5.84 -0.69
CA GLN A 196 11.92 -6.66 0.22
C GLN A 196 12.70 -7.75 -0.53
N PHE A 197 12.02 -8.45 -1.46
CA PHE A 197 12.63 -9.53 -2.22
C PHE A 197 13.73 -9.02 -3.15
N ILE A 198 13.47 -8.00 -3.98
CA ILE A 198 14.43 -7.47 -4.95
C ILE A 198 15.66 -6.84 -4.28
N ALA A 199 15.50 -6.27 -3.09
CA ALA A 199 16.62 -5.75 -2.30
C ALA A 199 17.47 -6.85 -1.64
N SER A 200 16.97 -8.08 -1.54
CA SER A 200 17.71 -9.21 -0.98
C SER A 200 18.78 -9.74 -1.94
N GLU A 201 19.69 -10.56 -1.43
CA GLU A 201 20.68 -11.27 -2.25
C GLU A 201 20.00 -12.16 -3.32
N ALA A 202 18.95 -12.89 -2.95
CA ALA A 202 18.20 -13.74 -3.86
C ALA A 202 17.46 -12.96 -4.98
N GLY A 203 17.07 -11.71 -4.70
CA GLY A 203 16.47 -10.80 -5.69
C GLY A 203 17.47 -9.95 -6.47
N GLY A 204 18.76 -10.09 -6.20
CA GLY A 204 19.83 -9.40 -6.92
C GLY A 204 20.11 -7.97 -6.49
N GLY A 205 19.69 -7.56 -5.29
CA GLY A 205 20.16 -6.36 -4.59
C GLY A 205 19.75 -5.00 -5.18
N ALA A 206 18.72 -4.94 -6.04
CA ALA A 206 18.26 -3.67 -6.60
C ALA A 206 17.29 -2.96 -5.64
N LYS A 207 17.17 -1.64 -5.77
CA LYS A 207 16.20 -0.85 -5.00
C LYS A 207 14.99 -0.52 -5.87
N ILE A 208 13.80 -0.80 -5.35
CA ILE A 208 12.53 -0.30 -5.89
C ILE A 208 11.99 0.75 -4.93
N ALA A 209 11.55 1.89 -5.46
CA ALA A 209 11.07 3.02 -4.65
C ALA A 209 9.77 3.62 -5.19
N ARG A 210 9.42 3.36 -6.46
CA ARG A 210 8.27 3.95 -7.14
C ARG A 210 7.50 2.88 -7.90
N TRP A 211 6.20 3.10 -8.06
CA TRP A 211 5.28 2.13 -8.63
C TRP A 211 4.43 2.77 -9.72
N VAL A 212 4.12 1.98 -10.73
CA VAL A 212 3.12 2.22 -11.77
C VAL A 212 2.09 1.10 -11.72
#